data_AF-A0A5N0EEF8-F1
#
_entry.id   AF-A0A5N0EEF8-F1
#
_cell.length_a   1.000
_cell.length_b   1.000
_cell.length_c   1.000
_cell.angle_alpha   90.00
_cell.angle_beta   90.00
_cell.angle_gamma   90.00
#
_symmetry.space_group_name_H-M   'P 1'
#
loop_
_entity.id
_entity.type
_entity.pdbx_description
1 polymer ?
#
loop_
_entity_poly.entity_id
_entity_poly.type
_entity_poly.pdbx_seq_one_letter_code
_entity_poly.pdbx_strand_id
1 'polypeptide(L)' 'MTTSGLPSHRDRTMVSSRVDPVLNYFGKCPLCGYPAHASTITAHFDDDEVEQLVVATCGLPCGWSGPVVPTTMT' A
#
# COMPACT_ATOMS: atom_id res chain seq x y z
N MET A 1 -8.63 36.28 -14.42
CA MET A 1 -8.69 34.81 -14.55
C MET A 1 -7.37 34.27 -14.06
N THR A 2 -7.30 33.94 -12.78
CA THR A 2 -6.08 33.45 -12.13
C THR A 2 -6.19 31.93 -12.09
N THR A 3 -5.49 31.25 -12.99
CA THR A 3 -5.38 29.79 -12.96
C THR A 3 -4.40 29.45 -11.85
N SER A 4 -4.93 29.17 -10.65
CA SER A 4 -4.16 28.54 -9.59
C SER A 4 -3.72 27.16 -10.08
N GLY A 5 -2.47 27.06 -10.53
CA GLY A 5 -1.83 25.77 -10.79
C GLY A 5 -1.68 25.04 -9.47
N LEU A 6 -2.62 24.14 -9.17
CA LEU A 6 -2.42 23.15 -8.11
C LEU A 6 -1.20 22.29 -8.49
N PRO A 7 -0.29 21.99 -7.54
CA PRO A 7 0.81 21.08 -7.81
C PRO A 7 0.23 19.75 -8.30
N SER A 8 0.57 19.37 -9.53
CA SER A 8 0.19 18.11 -10.13
C SER A 8 0.95 17.02 -9.37
N HIS A 9 0.22 16.25 -8.57
CA HIS A 9 0.70 15.11 -7.78
C HIS A 9 1.32 13.95 -8.63
N ARG A 10 1.62 14.20 -9.91
CA ARG A 10 2.04 13.23 -10.93
C ARG A 10 3.50 13.34 -11.35
N ASP A 11 4.24 14.35 -10.90
CA ASP A 11 5.66 14.57 -11.27
C ASP A 11 6.63 14.42 -10.08
N ARG A 12 6.22 13.76 -9.01
CA ARG A 12 7.10 13.45 -7.87
C ARG A 12 7.86 12.16 -8.09
N THR A 13 9.14 12.14 -7.74
CA THR A 13 10.02 10.99 -7.88
C THR A 13 10.10 10.26 -6.55
N MET A 14 9.80 8.96 -6.54
CA MET A 14 10.06 8.14 -5.36
C MET A 14 11.58 7.97 -5.19
N VAL A 15 12.13 8.47 -4.09
CA VAL A 15 13.57 8.40 -3.79
C VAL A 15 13.95 7.16 -3.00
N SER A 16 13.05 6.65 -2.17
CA SER A 16 13.23 5.38 -1.46
C SER A 16 11.91 4.75 -1.08
N SER A 17 11.94 3.43 -0.85
CA SER A 17 10.77 2.69 -0.36
C SER A 17 11.19 1.67 0.68
N ARG A 18 10.36 1.49 1.70
CA ARG A 18 10.50 0.44 2.71
C ARG A 18 9.25 -0.44 2.72
N VAL A 19 9.45 -1.74 2.92
CA VAL A 19 8.37 -2.71 3.03
C VAL A 19 8.48 -3.39 4.39
N ASP A 20 7.47 -3.24 5.23
CA ASP A 20 7.40 -3.88 6.54
C ASP A 20 6.19 -4.81 6.62
N PRO A 21 6.33 -6.04 7.13
CA PRO A 21 5.22 -6.97 7.25
C PRO A 21 4.22 -6.51 8.32
N VAL A 22 2.92 -6.65 8.03
CA VAL A 22 1.84 -6.45 9.00
C VAL A 22 1.52 -7.78 9.66
N LEU A 23 2.19 -8.06 10.78
CA LEU A 23 2.16 -9.37 11.45
C LEU A 23 0.79 -9.73 12.04
N ASN A 24 -0.05 -8.73 12.30
CA ASN A 24 -1.41 -8.87 12.84
C ASN A 24 -2.50 -8.78 11.76
N TYR A 25 -2.17 -8.97 10.48
CA TYR A 25 -3.15 -9.07 9.41
C TYR A 25 -3.60 -10.53 9.23
N PHE A 26 -4.89 -10.79 9.43
CA PHE A 26 -5.51 -12.12 9.33
C PHE A 26 -6.56 -12.23 8.20
N GLY A 27 -6.44 -11.41 7.17
CA GLY A 27 -7.39 -11.38 6.05
C GLY A 27 -7.30 -12.60 5.14
N LYS A 28 -8.34 -12.79 4.31
CA LYS A 28 -8.42 -13.83 3.29
C LYS A 28 -8.34 -13.23 1.90
N CYS A 29 -7.79 -14.00 0.96
CA CYS A 29 -7.80 -13.69 -0.46
C CYS A 29 -9.26 -13.62 -0.97
N PRO A 30 -9.67 -12.51 -1.61
CA PRO A 30 -11.04 -12.37 -2.13
C PRO A 30 -11.32 -13.29 -3.33
N LEU A 31 -10.28 -13.81 -4.01
CA LEU A 31 -10.44 -14.67 -5.17
C LEU A 31 -10.61 -16.15 -4.82
N CYS A 32 -9.86 -16.65 -3.83
CA CYS A 32 -9.84 -18.09 -3.52
C CYS A 32 -10.05 -18.44 -2.04
N GLY A 33 -10.21 -17.44 -1.16
CA GLY A 33 -10.47 -17.65 0.27
C GLY A 33 -9.27 -18.10 1.12
N TYR A 34 -8.10 -18.35 0.52
CA TYR A 34 -6.88 -18.69 1.26
C TYR A 34 -6.39 -17.54 2.14
N PRO A 35 -5.64 -17.81 3.22
CA PRO A 35 -5.00 -16.76 4.00
C PRO A 35 -4.16 -15.83 3.12
N ALA A 36 -4.24 -14.53 3.41
CA ALA A 36 -3.40 -13.51 2.79
C ALA A 36 -2.49 -12.89 3.86
N HIS A 37 -1.27 -12.55 3.47
CA HIS A 37 -0.34 -11.78 4.29
C HIS A 37 -0.36 -10.33 3.81
N ALA A 38 -0.15 -9.37 4.69
CA ALA A 38 -0.07 -7.96 4.31
C ALA A 38 1.29 -7.34 4.64
N SER A 39 1.65 -6.32 3.89
CA SER A 39 2.81 -5.47 4.14
C SER A 39 2.42 -4.01 3.99
N THR A 40 3.00 -3.16 4.83
CA THR A 40 2.97 -1.71 4.65
C THR A 40 4.13 -1.34 3.75
N ILE A 41 3.83 -0.64 2.66
CA ILE A 41 4.78 -0.02 1.76
C ILE A 41 4.82 1.46 2.14
N THR A 42 5.97 1.93 2.60
CA THR A 42 6.23 3.36 2.88
C THR A 42 7.11 3.90 1.76
N ALA A 43 6.59 4.82 0.97
CA ALA A 43 7.30 5.49 -0.11
C ALA A 43 7.70 6.91 0.31
N HIS A 44 8.97 7.24 0.17
CA HIS A 44 9.52 8.58 0.36
C HIS A 44 9.79 9.20 -1.01
N PHE A 45 9.47 10.48 -1.15
CA PHE A 45 9.57 11.19 -2.41
C PHE A 45 10.51 12.39 -2.31
N ASP A 46 10.86 12.97 -3.45
CA ASP A 46 11.79 14.09 -3.60
C ASP A 46 11.24 15.44 -3.10
N ASP A 47 9.94 15.52 -2.87
CA ASP A 47 9.23 16.64 -2.26
C ASP A 47 9.09 16.51 -0.74
N ASP A 48 9.85 15.62 -0.11
CA ASP A 48 9.80 15.26 1.32
C ASP A 48 8.46 14.64 1.79
N GLU A 49 7.51 14.43 0.88
CA GLU A 49 6.23 13.77 1.20
C GLU A 49 6.42 12.26 1.38
N VAL A 50 5.61 11.70 2.29
CA VAL A 50 5.63 10.27 2.63
C VAL A 50 4.26 9.67 2.44
N GLU A 51 4.18 8.59 1.67
CA GLU A 51 2.94 7.84 1.46
C GLU A 51 3.04 6.44 2.02
N GLN A 52 1.92 5.94 2.55
CA GLN A 52 1.80 4.57 3.03
C GLN A 52 0.64 3.85 2.35
N LEU A 53 0.92 2.62 1.90
CA LEU A 53 -0.07 1.71 1.33
C LEU A 53 0.06 0.34 1.99
N VAL A 54 -1.05 -0.20 2.48
CA VAL A 54 -1.09 -1.60 2.93
C VAL A 54 -1.57 -2.47 1.78
N VAL A 55 -0.73 -3.43 1.38
CA VAL A 55 -1.02 -4.39 0.30
C VAL A 55 -1.10 -5.78 0.90
N ALA A 56 -2.20 -6.48 0.65
CA ALA A 56 -2.32 -7.90 0.94
C ALA A 56 -1.94 -8.74 -0.29
N THR A 57 -1.31 -9.87 -0.05
CA THR A 57 -0.93 -10.87 -1.06
C THR A 57 -1.41 -12.24 -0.60
N CYS A 58 -2.08 -12.97 -1.49
CA CYS A 58 -2.53 -14.33 -1.27
C CYS A 58 -1.33 -15.26 -1.06
N GLY A 59 -1.35 -16.06 0.00
CA GLY A 59 -0.23 -16.94 0.35
C GLY A 59 -0.01 -18.12 -0.59
N LEU A 60 -1.00 -18.45 -1.44
CA LEU A 60 -1.08 -19.47 -2.52
C LEU A 60 -2.58 -19.85 -2.67
N PRO A 61 -3.06 -20.41 -3.81
CA PRO A 61 -2.35 -20.67 -5.06
C PRO A 61 -2.49 -19.55 -6.10
N CYS A 62 -3.44 -18.62 -5.93
CA CYS A 62 -3.86 -17.72 -7.02
C CYS A 62 -2.96 -16.49 -7.22
N GLY A 63 -2.09 -16.16 -6.25
CA GLY A 63 -1.13 -15.06 -6.35
C GLY A 63 -1.73 -13.65 -6.34
N TRP A 64 -3.03 -13.49 -6.05
CA TRP A 64 -3.67 -12.18 -5.95
C TRP A 64 -2.91 -11.25 -5.00
N SER A 65 -2.76 -9.99 -5.39
CA SER A 65 -2.34 -8.91 -4.50
C SER A 65 -3.20 -7.67 -4.72
N GLY A 66 -3.42 -6.88 -3.66
CA GLY A 66 -4.22 -5.68 -3.75
C GLY A 66 -4.23 -4.85 -2.46
N PRO A 67 -4.67 -3.57 -2.55
CA PRO A 67 -4.75 -2.70 -1.40
C PRO A 67 -5.80 -3.21 -0.41
N VAL A 68 -5.51 -3.09 0.88
CA VAL A 68 -6.45 -3.44 1.96
C VAL A 68 -6.45 -2.38 3.04
N VAL A 69 -7.58 -2.23 3.72
CA VAL A 69 -7.63 -1.45 4.96
C VAL A 69 -7.09 -2.34 6.08
N PRO A 70 -6.02 -1.94 6.78
CA PRO A 70 -5.51 -2.73 7.89
C PRO A 70 -6.59 -2.86 8.96
N THR A 71 -7.02 -4.09 9.22
CA THR A 71 -7.92 -4.38 10.35
C THR A 71 -7.03 -4.56 11.57
N THR A 72 -6.67 -3.47 12.23
CA THR A 72 -6.03 -3.55 13.55
C THR A 72 -7.08 -4.02 14.54
N MET A 73 -6.96 -5.26 15.04
CA MET A 73 -7.67 -5.63 16.27
C MET A 73 -7.12 -4.77 17.41
N THR A 74 -7.97 -3.92 17.97
CA THR A 74 -7.76 -3.22 19.24
C THR A 74 -8.16 -4.10 20.41
#